data_AF-A0A5E4MZH9-F1
#
_entry.id   AF-A0A5E4MZH9-F1
#
_cell.length_a   1.000
_cell.length_b   1.000
_cell.length_c   1.000
_cell.angle_alpha   90.00
_cell.angle_beta   90.00
_cell.angle_gamma   90.00
#
_symmetry.space_group_name_H-M   'P 1'
#
loop_
_entity.id
_entity.type
_entity.pdbx_description
1 polymer ?
#
loop_
_entity_poly.entity_id
_entity_poly.type
_entity_poly.pdbx_seq_one_letter_code
_entity_poly.pdbx_strand_id
1 'polypeptide(L)'
;MLANKVVMDVGLCLSLFDILEIGDSIIYPSEGSYFSKVRFRFVVFRPFVEEILIGKVKTCNSDGAVLSTGFFEDIFIPAANMQNPSRFDIKDKVWVWEYDNCGDVVELHMDIGETVRFRVVSEQFVDTHPGVDSGLVDTGEIVASKSKSPYSIVGTVREPGLGVIGWWTDL
;
A
#
# COMPACT_ATOMS: atom_id res chain seq x y z
N MET A 1 17.66 -0.08 -14.69
CA MET A 1 16.20 -0.33 -14.80
C MET A 1 15.54 0.09 -13.48
N LEU A 2 14.55 0.98 -13.55
CA LEU A 2 13.81 1.48 -12.38
C LEU A 2 12.48 0.75 -12.15
N ALA A 3 12.08 -0.16 -13.06
CA ALA A 3 10.82 -0.88 -12.94
C ALA A 3 10.76 -1.73 -11.67
N ASN A 4 9.61 -1.68 -10.99
CA ASN A 4 9.34 -2.36 -9.73
C ASN A 4 10.32 -1.98 -8.60
N LYS A 5 10.79 -0.74 -8.60
CA LYS A 5 11.60 -0.19 -7.51
C LYS A 5 10.86 0.97 -6.85
N VAL A 6 10.89 1.01 -5.52
CA VAL A 6 10.46 2.17 -4.76
C VAL A 6 11.59 3.19 -4.76
N VAL A 7 11.27 4.42 -5.11
CA VAL A 7 12.16 5.57 -4.98
C VAL A 7 11.64 6.44 -3.84
N MET A 8 12.51 6.73 -2.87
CA MET A 8 12.20 7.56 -1.70
C MET A 8 11.59 8.90 -2.13
N ASP A 9 10.52 9.32 -1.45
CA ASP A 9 9.75 10.54 -1.72
C ASP A 9 9.14 10.65 -3.13
N VAL A 10 9.17 9.57 -3.93
CA VAL A 10 8.62 9.53 -5.30
C VAL A 10 7.55 8.46 -5.46
N GLY A 11 7.75 7.24 -4.94
CA GLY A 11 6.77 6.14 -5.00
C GLY A 11 7.28 4.91 -5.76
N LEU A 12 6.35 4.03 -6.17
CA LEU A 12 6.65 2.79 -6.88
C LEU A 12 6.75 3.04 -8.40
N CYS A 13 7.94 2.86 -8.97
CA CYS A 13 8.19 3.01 -10.39
C CYS A 13 7.61 1.83 -11.21
N LEU A 14 6.72 2.13 -12.16
CA LEU A 14 6.08 1.13 -13.03
C LEU A 14 6.80 0.99 -14.37
N SER A 15 6.71 2.01 -15.23
CA SER A 15 7.24 1.97 -16.59
C SER A 15 7.74 3.34 -17.07
N LEU A 16 8.66 3.32 -18.03
CA LEU A 16 9.13 4.54 -18.70
C LEU A 16 7.98 5.13 -19.51
N PHE A 17 7.70 6.42 -19.34
CA PHE A 17 6.67 7.12 -20.11
C PHE A 17 7.25 7.59 -21.44
N ASP A 18 8.22 8.50 -21.39
CA ASP A 18 8.93 9.01 -22.55
C ASP A 18 10.32 9.54 -22.19
N ILE A 19 11.14 9.75 -23.21
CA ILE A 19 12.45 10.41 -23.10
C ILE A 19 12.30 11.81 -23.67
N LEU A 20 12.67 12.81 -22.87
CA LEU A 20 12.59 14.22 -23.24
C LEU A 20 13.88 14.70 -23.90
N GLU A 21 15.03 14.27 -23.37
CA GLU A 21 16.34 14.75 -23.81
C GLU A 21 17.39 13.68 -23.58
N ILE A 22 18.26 13.49 -24.57
CA ILE A 22 19.47 12.66 -24.46
C ILE A 22 20.65 13.61 -24.65
N GLY A 23 21.42 13.82 -23.59
CA GLY A 23 22.61 14.66 -23.61
C GLY A 23 23.82 13.96 -24.22
N ASP A 24 24.95 14.64 -24.20
CA ASP A 24 26.19 14.15 -24.80
C ASP A 24 26.65 12.82 -24.20
N SER A 25 27.15 11.95 -25.08
CA SER A 25 27.64 10.62 -24.73
C SER A 25 29.14 10.67 -24.45
N ILE A 26 29.55 10.25 -23.27
CA ILE A 26 30.96 10.16 -22.86
C ILE A 26 31.40 8.69 -22.88
N ILE A 27 32.59 8.42 -23.42
CA ILE A 27 33.23 7.11 -23.35
C ILE A 27 34.37 7.21 -22.36
N TYR A 28 34.35 6.40 -21.31
CA TYR A 28 35.43 6.41 -20.33
C TYR A 28 36.64 5.61 -20.86
N PRO A 29 37.87 6.12 -20.72
CA PRO A 29 39.06 5.33 -21.04
C PRO A 29 39.04 4.07 -20.17
N SER A 30 39.19 2.89 -20.78
CA SER A 30 39.10 1.53 -20.19
C SER A 30 37.74 0.83 -20.17
N GLU A 31 36.61 1.53 -20.34
CA GLU A 31 35.30 0.91 -20.54
C GLU A 31 34.75 1.28 -21.92
N GLY A 32 34.60 0.29 -22.81
CA GLY A 32 34.06 0.51 -24.17
C GLY A 32 32.56 0.87 -24.23
N SER A 33 31.96 1.19 -23.09
CA SER A 33 30.56 1.61 -22.95
C SER A 33 30.44 3.13 -23.07
N TYR A 34 29.35 3.61 -23.65
CA TYR A 34 29.02 5.05 -23.67
C TYR A 34 28.01 5.38 -22.57
N PHE A 35 28.21 6.51 -21.92
CA PHE A 35 27.37 7.02 -20.85
C PHE A 35 26.75 8.35 -21.28
N SER A 36 25.42 8.39 -21.36
CA SER A 36 24.67 9.60 -21.75
C SER A 36 23.74 10.00 -20.63
N LYS A 37 23.71 11.30 -20.31
CA LYS A 37 22.73 11.83 -19.35
C LYS A 37 21.37 11.94 -20.04
N VAL A 38 20.36 11.28 -19.48
CA VAL A 38 19.01 11.26 -20.07
C VAL A 38 18.02 11.95 -19.14
N ARG A 39 17.17 12.81 -19.70
CA ARG A 39 15.97 13.34 -19.02
C ARG A 39 14.75 12.62 -19.57
N PHE A 40 13.95 12.08 -18.68
CA PHE A 40 12.81 11.24 -19.03
C PHE A 40 11.67 11.44 -18.03
N ARG A 41 10.47 11.03 -18.42
CA ARG A 41 9.33 10.90 -17.50
C ARG A 41 9.06 9.43 -17.24
N PHE A 42 8.66 9.12 -16.02
CA PHE A 42 8.40 7.75 -15.58
C PHE A 42 7.01 7.68 -14.95
N VAL A 43 6.28 6.61 -15.23
CA VAL A 43 4.99 6.32 -14.60
C VAL A 43 5.27 5.77 -13.21
N VAL A 44 4.78 6.48 -12.18
CA VAL A 44 4.97 6.13 -10.78
C VAL A 44 3.63 6.01 -10.09
N PHE A 45 3.46 4.94 -9.32
CA PHE A 45 2.35 4.79 -8.40
C PHE A 45 2.67 5.48 -7.08
N ARG A 46 2.02 6.61 -6.85
CA ARG A 46 2.03 7.37 -5.60
C ARG A 46 0.65 8.00 -5.40
N PRO A 47 -0.28 7.29 -4.75
CA PRO A 47 -1.57 7.86 -4.47
C PRO A 47 -1.47 8.99 -3.45
N PHE A 48 -2.40 9.94 -3.53
CA PHE A 48 -2.42 11.11 -2.64
C PHE A 48 -3.36 10.89 -1.45
N VAL A 49 -3.15 11.65 -0.38
CA VAL A 49 -4.03 11.63 0.80
C VAL A 49 -5.43 12.08 0.40
N GLU A 50 -6.44 11.39 0.90
CA GLU A 50 -7.87 11.47 0.52
C GLU A 50 -8.24 10.85 -0.84
N GLU A 51 -7.30 10.26 -1.58
CA GLU A 51 -7.63 9.53 -2.80
C GLU A 51 -8.43 8.25 -2.49
N ILE A 52 -9.47 7.97 -3.28
CA ILE A 52 -10.28 6.76 -3.16
C ILE A 52 -9.77 5.73 -4.17
N LEU A 53 -9.34 4.59 -3.68
CA LEU A 53 -8.83 3.48 -4.47
C LEU A 53 -9.67 2.22 -4.26
N ILE A 54 -9.48 1.28 -5.17
CA ILE A 54 -10.12 -0.04 -5.13
C ILE A 54 -9.02 -1.09 -5.03
N GLY A 55 -9.12 -1.94 -4.01
CA GLY A 55 -8.19 -3.04 -3.78
C GLY A 55 -8.95 -4.32 -3.43
N LYS A 56 -8.23 -5.44 -3.39
CA LYS A 56 -8.74 -6.71 -2.91
C LYS A 56 -8.21 -7.02 -1.53
N VAL A 57 -9.05 -7.60 -0.68
CA VAL A 57 -8.62 -8.08 0.64
C VAL A 57 -7.66 -9.24 0.46
N LYS A 58 -6.43 -9.10 0.94
CA LYS A 58 -5.42 -10.17 0.90
C LYS A 58 -5.46 -10.99 2.18
N THR A 59 -5.43 -10.32 3.32
CA THR A 59 -5.49 -10.95 4.65
C THR A 59 -6.18 -10.03 5.65
N CYS A 60 -6.80 -10.62 6.65
CA CYS A 60 -7.42 -9.92 7.78
C CYS A 60 -6.86 -10.47 9.09
N ASN A 61 -6.63 -9.59 10.06
CA ASN A 61 -6.18 -9.92 11.41
C ASN A 61 -6.85 -8.97 12.43
N SER A 62 -6.58 -9.18 13.72
CA SER A 62 -7.11 -8.34 14.80
C SER A 62 -6.67 -6.88 14.73
N ASP A 63 -5.52 -6.61 14.11
CA ASP A 63 -4.95 -5.27 14.01
C ASP A 63 -5.56 -4.50 12.83
N GLY A 64 -6.12 -5.19 11.84
CA GLY A 64 -6.70 -4.60 10.63
C GLY A 64 -6.79 -5.55 9.43
N ALA A 65 -6.90 -4.96 8.24
CA ALA A 65 -6.91 -5.69 6.97
C ALA A 65 -5.78 -5.21 6.05
N VAL A 66 -5.17 -6.16 5.34
CA VAL A 66 -4.17 -5.89 4.29
C VAL A 66 -4.85 -6.00 2.94
N LEU A 67 -4.72 -4.95 2.13
CA LEU A 67 -5.27 -4.89 0.78
C LEU A 67 -4.18 -4.99 -0.28
N SER A 68 -4.56 -5.43 -1.47
CA SER A 68 -3.70 -5.46 -2.66
C SER A 68 -4.43 -4.85 -3.86
N THR A 69 -3.76 -3.98 -4.61
CA THR A 69 -4.23 -3.47 -5.91
C THR A 69 -3.78 -4.35 -7.08
N GLY A 70 -3.11 -5.48 -6.79
CA GLY A 70 -2.57 -6.43 -7.76
C GLY A 70 -1.07 -6.25 -7.99
N PHE A 71 -0.60 -5.03 -8.21
CA PHE A 71 0.84 -4.72 -8.36
C PHE A 71 1.48 -4.13 -7.10
N PHE A 72 0.67 -3.71 -6.13
CA PHE A 72 1.11 -3.18 -4.84
C PHE A 72 0.30 -3.82 -3.72
N GLU A 73 0.99 -4.28 -2.66
CA GLU A 73 0.39 -5.12 -1.61
C GLU A 73 0.58 -4.55 -0.19
N ASP A 74 1.41 -3.52 -0.02
CA ASP A 74 1.68 -2.90 1.29
C ASP A 74 0.64 -1.82 1.64
N ILE A 75 -0.64 -2.17 1.54
CA ILE A 75 -1.77 -1.32 1.91
C ILE A 75 -2.42 -1.90 3.17
N PHE A 76 -2.48 -1.11 4.24
CA PHE A 76 -3.02 -1.53 5.53
C PHE A 76 -4.18 -0.64 5.98
N ILE A 77 -5.28 -1.24 6.39
CA ILE A 77 -6.40 -0.57 7.03
C ILE A 77 -6.40 -0.98 8.51
N PRO A 78 -6.01 -0.09 9.43
CA PRO A 78 -6.05 -0.36 10.86
C PRO A 78 -7.48 -0.62 11.33
N ALA A 79 -7.64 -1.45 12.36
CA ALA A 79 -8.90 -1.68 13.07
C ALA A 79 -9.60 -0.37 13.48
N ALA A 80 -8.82 0.62 13.94
CA ALA A 80 -9.34 1.94 14.30
C ALA A 80 -9.99 2.67 13.11
N ASN A 81 -9.58 2.38 11.88
CA ASN A 81 -10.09 3.00 10.65
C ASN A 81 -11.15 2.14 9.93
N MET A 82 -11.60 1.05 10.57
CA MET A 82 -12.76 0.28 10.12
C MET A 82 -14.06 1.05 10.35
N GLN A 83 -15.16 0.54 9.78
CA GLN A 83 -16.50 1.05 10.07
C GLN A 83 -16.84 0.89 11.56
N ASN A 84 -17.73 1.75 12.06
CA ASN A 84 -18.25 1.66 13.41
C ASN A 84 -19.76 1.45 13.36
N PRO A 85 -20.33 0.45 14.08
CA PRO A 85 -19.65 -0.57 14.89
C PRO A 85 -19.13 -1.77 14.06
N SER A 86 -17.86 -2.16 14.22
CA SER A 86 -17.30 -3.39 13.60
C SER A 86 -16.56 -4.26 14.62
N ARG A 87 -16.47 -5.57 14.31
CA ARG A 87 -15.78 -6.57 15.13
C ARG A 87 -14.94 -7.50 14.25
N PHE A 88 -13.84 -8.00 14.80
CA PHE A 88 -13.05 -9.03 14.16
C PHE A 88 -13.46 -10.42 14.67
N ASP A 89 -13.85 -11.31 13.76
CA ASP A 89 -14.08 -12.72 14.09
C ASP A 89 -12.78 -13.52 13.95
N ILE A 90 -12.28 -14.05 15.07
CA ILE A 90 -11.02 -14.80 15.12
C ILE A 90 -11.16 -16.17 14.45
N LYS A 91 -12.35 -16.78 14.46
CA LYS A 91 -12.57 -18.13 13.91
C LYS A 91 -12.49 -18.09 12.39
N ASP A 92 -13.19 -17.13 11.80
CA ASP A 92 -13.27 -16.98 10.34
C ASP A 92 -12.18 -16.05 9.78
N LYS A 93 -11.49 -15.31 10.66
CA LYS A 93 -10.48 -14.29 10.32
C LYS A 93 -11.04 -13.22 9.39
N VAL A 94 -12.24 -12.76 9.69
CA VAL A 94 -13.02 -11.82 8.89
C VAL A 94 -13.41 -10.62 9.74
N TRP A 95 -13.43 -9.44 9.11
CA TRP A 95 -13.99 -8.23 9.72
C TRP A 95 -15.49 -8.17 9.41
N VAL A 96 -16.30 -8.00 10.45
CA VAL A 96 -17.76 -7.91 10.35
C VAL A 96 -18.18 -6.50 10.74
N TRP A 97 -18.93 -5.85 9.86
CA TRP A 97 -19.55 -4.56 10.12
C TRP A 97 -21.03 -4.78 10.49
N GLU A 98 -21.44 -4.27 11.64
CA GLU A 98 -22.83 -4.31 12.11
C GLU A 98 -23.53 -3.03 11.65
N TYR A 99 -24.29 -3.11 10.56
CA TYR A 99 -25.03 -1.98 10.00
C TYR A 99 -26.45 -1.95 10.56
N ASP A 100 -26.84 -0.84 11.20
CA ASP A 100 -28.22 -0.63 11.65
C ASP A 100 -29.07 -0.08 10.50
N ASN A 101 -29.95 -0.92 9.97
CA ASN A 101 -30.92 -0.55 8.94
C ASN A 101 -32.32 -0.35 9.55
N CYS A 102 -32.53 0.79 10.21
CA CYS A 102 -33.83 1.16 10.80
C CYS A 102 -34.39 0.15 11.80
N GLY A 103 -33.52 -0.43 12.65
CA GLY A 103 -33.90 -1.37 13.71
C GLY A 103 -33.56 -2.84 13.42
N ASP A 104 -33.21 -3.17 12.19
CA ASP A 104 -32.65 -4.47 11.82
C ASP A 104 -31.12 -4.35 11.68
N VAL A 105 -30.38 -5.05 12.56
CA VAL A 105 -28.93 -5.11 12.49
C VAL A 105 -28.53 -6.13 11.42
N VAL A 106 -27.92 -5.65 10.34
CA VAL A 106 -27.38 -6.47 9.25
C VAL A 106 -25.88 -6.62 9.46
N GLU A 107 -25.42 -7.87 9.53
CA GLU A 107 -24.00 -8.19 9.60
C GLU A 107 -23.42 -8.30 8.19
N LEU A 108 -22.49 -7.40 7.85
CA LEU A 108 -21.78 -7.36 6.58
C LEU A 108 -20.35 -7.87 6.78
N HIS A 109 -20.02 -8.99 6.15
CA HIS A 109 -18.68 -9.59 6.20
C HIS A 109 -17.76 -8.97 5.14
N MET A 110 -16.48 -8.86 5.50
CA MET A 110 -15.39 -8.51 4.60
C MET A 110 -14.47 -9.72 4.40
N ASP A 111 -14.73 -10.47 3.33
CA ASP A 111 -14.04 -11.72 3.06
C ASP A 111 -12.74 -11.53 2.29
N ILE A 112 -11.84 -12.50 2.41
CA ILE A 112 -10.59 -12.53 1.65
C ILE A 112 -10.90 -12.67 0.16
N GLY A 113 -10.29 -11.82 -0.65
CA GLY A 113 -10.47 -11.77 -2.10
C GLY A 113 -11.55 -10.80 -2.56
N GLU A 114 -12.39 -10.29 -1.66
CA GLU A 114 -13.41 -9.31 -2.00
C GLU A 114 -12.81 -7.96 -2.39
N THR A 115 -13.55 -7.25 -3.25
CA THR A 115 -13.13 -5.94 -3.73
C THR A 115 -13.65 -4.85 -2.80
N VAL A 116 -12.73 -4.13 -2.20
CA VAL A 116 -12.97 -3.08 -1.20
C VAL A 116 -12.57 -1.74 -1.77
N ARG A 117 -13.45 -0.75 -1.62
CA ARG A 117 -13.18 0.65 -1.85
C ARG A 117 -12.68 1.27 -0.55
N PHE A 118 -11.49 1.86 -0.57
CA PHE A 118 -10.88 2.49 0.60
C PHE A 118 -10.36 3.88 0.24
N ARG A 119 -10.26 4.75 1.23
CA ARG A 119 -9.62 6.05 1.08
C ARG A 119 -8.22 6.02 1.68
N VAL A 120 -7.26 6.63 1.01
CA VAL A 120 -5.89 6.79 1.50
C VAL A 120 -5.85 7.86 2.59
N VAL A 121 -5.34 7.52 3.77
CA VAL A 121 -5.19 8.44 4.91
C VAL A 121 -3.75 8.95 5.00
N SER A 122 -2.78 8.05 4.83
CA SER A 122 -1.37 8.45 4.87
C SER A 122 -0.49 7.52 4.04
N GLU A 123 0.63 8.05 3.59
CA GLU A 123 1.73 7.32 2.98
C GLU A 123 2.95 7.36 3.91
N GLN A 124 3.74 6.28 3.94
CA GLN A 124 4.97 6.21 4.71
C GLN A 124 6.09 5.60 3.86
N PHE A 125 7.21 6.31 3.80
CA PHE A 125 8.46 5.84 3.21
C PHE A 125 9.43 5.46 4.33
N VAL A 126 10.07 4.31 4.19
CA VAL A 126 11.10 3.82 5.12
C VAL A 126 12.38 3.59 4.33
N ASP A 127 13.46 4.21 4.78
CA ASP A 127 14.78 3.96 4.20
C ASP A 127 15.24 2.54 4.58
N THR A 128 15.44 1.69 3.57
CA THR A 128 15.91 0.30 3.73
C THR A 128 17.40 0.15 3.39
N HIS A 129 18.16 1.25 3.32
CA HIS A 129 19.59 1.19 3.08
C HIS A 129 20.28 0.41 4.22
N PRO A 130 21.05 -0.64 3.91
CA PRO A 130 21.75 -1.42 4.93
C PRO A 130 22.76 -0.52 5.65
N GLY A 131 22.45 -0.12 6.88
CA GLY A 131 23.30 0.75 7.72
C GLY A 131 22.58 1.95 8.36
N VAL A 132 21.36 2.29 7.91
CA VAL A 132 20.53 3.32 8.53
C VAL A 132 19.51 2.61 9.44
N ASP A 133 19.82 2.57 10.74
CA ASP A 133 18.92 2.22 11.83
C ASP A 133 18.21 0.84 11.77
N SER A 134 18.99 -0.24 11.74
CA SER A 134 18.71 -1.30 12.72
C SER A 134 19.06 -0.72 14.08
N GLY A 135 18.07 -0.10 14.74
CA GLY A 135 18.24 0.53 16.05
C GLY A 135 19.08 -0.38 16.95
N LEU A 136 20.25 0.14 17.36
CA LEU A 136 21.07 -0.46 18.40
C LEU A 136 20.25 -0.41 19.70
N VAL A 137 19.39 -1.40 19.90
CA VAL A 137 18.98 -1.81 21.24
C VAL A 137 20.07 -2.74 21.74
N ASP A 138 20.78 -2.28 22.75
CA ASP A 138 21.83 -2.97 23.51
C ASP A 138 21.26 -4.11 24.35
N THR A 139 20.62 -5.07 23.68
CA THR A 139 20.17 -6.34 24.25
C THR A 139 20.25 -7.36 23.14
N GLY A 140 21.23 -8.26 23.24
CA GLY A 140 21.55 -9.28 22.26
C GLY A 140 20.46 -10.32 22.02
N GLU A 141 19.36 -9.90 21.40
CA GLU A 141 18.41 -10.78 20.73
C GLU A 141 18.35 -10.41 19.25
N ILE A 142 18.74 -11.36 18.40
CA ILE A 142 18.49 -11.33 16.96
C ILE A 142 16.99 -11.55 16.79
N VAL A 143 16.19 -10.50 17.00
CA VAL A 143 14.80 -10.50 16.55
C VAL A 143 14.89 -10.39 15.04
N ALA A 144 14.49 -11.44 14.32
CA ALA A 144 14.30 -11.41 12.89
C ALA A 144 13.29 -10.28 12.59
N SER A 145 13.81 -9.06 12.37
CA SER A 145 12.99 -7.92 12.05
C SER A 145 12.33 -8.24 10.72
N LYS A 146 11.00 -8.37 10.73
CA LYS A 146 10.23 -8.35 9.49
C LYS A 146 10.74 -7.15 8.70
N SER A 147 11.36 -7.38 7.54
CA SER A 147 11.91 -6.31 6.72
C SER A 147 10.80 -5.29 6.51
N LYS A 148 10.96 -4.08 7.06
CA LYS A 148 9.97 -3.03 6.88
C LYS A 148 9.87 -2.74 5.39
N SER A 149 8.66 -2.76 4.85
CA SER A 149 8.42 -2.41 3.45
C SER A 149 8.87 -0.95 3.21
N PRO A 150 9.62 -0.67 2.14
CA PRO A 150 10.18 0.67 1.89
C PRO A 150 9.09 1.71 1.58
N TYR A 151 7.91 1.27 1.17
CA TYR A 151 6.74 2.10 0.94
C TYR A 151 5.49 1.39 1.45
N SER A 152 4.71 2.07 2.27
CA SER A 152 3.46 1.54 2.82
C SER A 152 2.38 2.60 2.82
N ILE A 153 1.14 2.16 2.63
CA ILE A 153 -0.04 3.02 2.54
C ILE A 153 -1.00 2.63 3.65
N VAL A 154 -1.51 3.64 4.37
CA VAL A 154 -2.56 3.47 5.38
C VAL A 154 -3.88 3.96 4.81
N GLY A 155 -4.89 3.10 4.85
CA GLY A 155 -6.24 3.39 4.38
C GLY A 155 -7.29 3.52 5.48
N THR A 156 -8.48 3.95 5.08
CA THR A 156 -9.70 3.96 5.89
C THR A 156 -10.90 3.49 5.08
N VAL A 157 -11.85 2.86 5.76
CA VAL A 157 -13.16 2.45 5.21
C VAL A 157 -14.32 2.95 6.07
N ARG A 158 -14.06 3.84 7.02
CA ARG A 158 -15.04 4.30 8.00
C ARG A 158 -16.25 5.03 7.39
N GLU A 159 -16.05 5.71 6.27
CA GLU A 159 -17.07 6.57 5.68
C GLU A 159 -18.13 5.80 4.88
N PRO A 160 -19.38 6.28 4.82
CA PRO A 160 -20.40 5.68 3.98
C PRO A 160 -19.98 5.73 2.51
N GLY A 161 -20.24 4.64 1.78
CA GLY A 161 -19.81 4.43 0.40
C GLY A 161 -18.43 3.79 0.25
N LEU A 162 -17.70 3.56 1.35
CA LEU A 162 -16.46 2.79 1.42
C LEU A 162 -16.69 1.38 1.99
N GLY A 163 -15.71 0.48 1.89
CA GLY A 163 -15.86 -0.93 2.26
C GLY A 163 -16.07 -1.82 1.03
N VAL A 164 -16.63 -3.01 1.23
CA VAL A 164 -16.83 -3.96 0.13
C VAL A 164 -17.84 -3.38 -0.86
N ILE A 165 -17.52 -3.44 -2.15
CA ILE A 165 -18.37 -2.85 -3.20
C ILE A 165 -19.78 -3.47 -3.19
N GLY A 166 -19.88 -4.76 -2.88
CA GLY A 166 -21.15 -5.50 -2.81
C GLY A 166 -22.11 -5.00 -1.72
N TRP A 167 -21.65 -4.25 -0.71
CA TRP A 167 -22.54 -3.68 0.31
C TRP A 167 -23.38 -2.52 -0.23
N TRP A 168 -22.96 -1.92 -1.34
CA TRP A 168 -23.55 -0.70 -1.89
C TRP A 168 -24.36 -0.94 -3.16
N THR A 169 -24.44 -2.17 -3.66
CA THR A 169 -25.13 -2.48 -4.93
C THR A 169 -26.65 -2.55 -4.82
N ASP A 170 -27.18 -2.73 -3.61
CA ASP A 170 -28.62 -2.88 -3.35
C ASP A 170 -29.22 -1.70 -2.56
N LEU A 171 -28.49 -0.58 -2.47
CA LEU A 171 -28.92 0.69 -1.88
C LEU A 171 -29.53 1.65 -2.90
#